data_AF-A0A7V2XM98-F1
#
_entry.id   AF-A0A7V2XM98-F1
#
_cell.length_a   1.000
_cell.length_b   1.000
_cell.length_c   1.000
_cell.angle_alpha   90.00
_cell.angle_beta   90.00
_cell.angle_gamma   90.00
#
_symmetry.space_group_name_H-M   'P 1'
#
loop_
_entity.id
_entity.type
_entity.pdbx_description
1 polymer ?
#
loop_
_entity_poly.entity_id
_entity_poly.type
_entity_poly.pdbx_seq_one_letter_code
_entity_poly.pdbx_strand_id
1 'polypeptide(L)'
;MKFMFAAVVLSASSLAAQAQSIVVASTTSTEQSGLFGHILPQFKQATGIDVKVVALGTGQAIDMARRGDADVLFVHDKAAEEKFVADGFAAKRQEVMYNDFVLI
;
A
#
# COMPACT_ATOMS: atom_id res chain seq x y z
N MET A 1 -8.63 -63.59 -6.44
CA MET A 1 -8.25 -62.22 -6.87
C MET A 1 -8.73 -61.24 -5.80
N LYS A 2 -7.80 -60.57 -5.12
CA LYS A 2 -8.07 -59.68 -3.99
C LYS A 2 -8.14 -58.26 -4.55
N PHE A 3 -9.34 -57.73 -4.74
CA PHE A 3 -9.55 -56.36 -5.19
C PHE A 3 -9.23 -55.41 -4.04
N MET A 4 -8.12 -54.69 -4.16
CA MET A 4 -7.67 -53.70 -3.19
C MET A 4 -8.30 -52.36 -3.57
N PHE A 5 -9.28 -51.90 -2.78
CA PHE A 5 -9.85 -50.56 -2.89
C PHE A 5 -8.83 -49.54 -2.38
N ALA A 6 -8.30 -48.70 -3.26
CA ALA A 6 -7.47 -47.56 -2.89
C ALA A 6 -8.38 -46.39 -2.50
N ALA A 7 -8.38 -46.01 -1.23
CA ALA A 7 -9.07 -44.82 -0.74
C ALA A 7 -8.27 -43.58 -1.13
N VAL A 8 -8.83 -42.74 -2.00
CA VAL A 8 -8.31 -41.40 -2.31
C VAL A 8 -8.70 -40.48 -1.15
N VAL A 9 -7.72 -40.12 -0.31
CA VAL A 9 -7.88 -39.10 0.71
C VAL A 9 -7.83 -37.73 0.01
N LEU A 10 -8.99 -37.10 -0.14
CA LEU A 10 -9.10 -35.73 -0.64
C LEU A 10 -8.74 -34.78 0.52
N SER A 11 -7.47 -34.38 0.57
CA SER A 11 -6.99 -33.36 1.52
C SER A 11 -7.66 -32.03 1.18
N ALA A 12 -8.65 -31.62 1.97
CA ALA A 12 -9.23 -30.28 1.91
C ALA A 12 -8.17 -29.28 2.39
N SER A 13 -7.39 -28.72 1.47
CA SER A 13 -6.57 -27.56 1.73
C SER A 13 -7.49 -26.38 2.03
N SER A 14 -7.67 -26.07 3.31
CA SER A 14 -8.25 -24.82 3.76
C SER A 14 -7.41 -23.68 3.17
N LEU A 15 -7.94 -22.98 2.16
CA LEU A 15 -7.44 -21.67 1.77
C LEU A 15 -7.67 -20.74 2.96
N ALA A 16 -6.67 -20.65 3.85
CA ALA A 16 -6.61 -19.55 4.79
C ALA A 16 -6.51 -18.27 3.94
N ALA A 17 -7.53 -17.43 4.01
CA ALA A 17 -7.49 -16.11 3.39
C ALA A 17 -6.29 -15.36 3.98
N GLN A 18 -5.22 -15.21 3.21
CA GLN A 18 -4.09 -14.37 3.62
C GLN A 18 -4.65 -12.97 3.86
N ALA A 19 -4.41 -12.44 5.07
CA ALA A 19 -4.76 -11.08 5.40
C ALA A 19 -4.14 -10.16 4.36
N GLN A 20 -4.99 -9.49 3.59
CA GLN A 20 -4.56 -8.64 2.49
C GLN A 20 -3.92 -7.39 3.10
N SER A 21 -2.69 -7.09 2.69
CA SER A 21 -1.99 -5.89 3.13
C SER A 21 -1.55 -5.03 1.95
N ILE A 22 -1.43 -3.74 2.21
CA ILE A 22 -0.98 -2.72 1.26
C ILE A 22 0.24 -2.02 1.86
N VAL A 23 1.31 -1.90 1.08
CA VAL A 23 2.50 -1.12 1.43
C VAL A 23 2.38 0.28 0.82
N VAL A 24 2.46 1.30 1.67
CA VAL A 24 2.42 2.71 1.27
C VAL A 24 3.80 3.32 1.47
N ALA A 25 4.44 3.74 0.39
CA ALA A 25 5.62 4.61 0.47
C ALA A 25 5.16 6.06 0.64
N SER A 26 5.58 6.71 1.72
CA SER A 26 5.16 8.07 2.06
C SER A 26 6.30 8.92 2.60
N THR A 27 6.02 10.18 2.91
CA THR A 27 7.01 11.10 3.47
C THR A 27 6.98 11.16 5.00
N THR A 28 8.13 11.40 5.63
CA THR A 28 8.23 11.61 7.08
C THR A 28 7.34 12.75 7.57
N SER A 29 7.21 13.84 6.81
CA SER A 29 6.35 14.97 7.20
C SER A 29 4.86 14.59 7.18
N THR A 30 4.43 13.74 6.25
CA THR A 30 3.06 13.21 6.24
C THR A 30 2.82 12.28 7.44
N GLU A 31 3.75 11.40 7.76
CA GLU A 31 3.64 10.54 8.96
C GLU A 31 3.52 11.38 10.24
N GLN A 32 4.40 12.37 10.39
CA GLN A 32 4.45 13.24 11.58
C GLN A 32 3.23 14.16 11.72
N SER A 33 2.45 14.37 10.66
CA SER A 33 1.17 15.10 10.76
C SER A 33 0.11 14.36 11.59
N GLY A 34 0.27 13.05 11.79
CA GLY A 34 -0.71 12.19 12.45
C GLY A 34 -1.84 11.70 11.53
N LEU A 35 -1.83 12.07 10.24
CA LEU A 35 -2.85 11.67 9.27
C LEU A 35 -3.08 10.16 9.26
N PHE A 36 -2.03 9.36 9.07
CA PHE A 36 -2.14 7.91 8.97
C PHE A 36 -2.67 7.26 10.25
N GLY A 37 -2.24 7.75 11.41
CA GLY A 37 -2.77 7.30 12.70
C GLY A 37 -4.27 7.53 12.85
N HIS A 38 -4.84 8.51 12.15
CA HIS A 38 -6.27 8.80 12.19
C HIS A 38 -7.07 8.00 11.15
N ILE A 39 -6.59 7.92 9.90
CA ILE A 39 -7.37 7.35 8.80
C ILE A 39 -7.23 5.84 8.65
N LEU A 40 -6.07 5.26 8.96
CA LEU A 40 -5.81 3.83 8.72
C LEU A 40 -6.64 2.90 9.62
N PRO A 41 -6.94 3.23 10.89
CA PRO A 41 -7.86 2.43 11.70
C PRO A 41 -9.26 2.33 11.09
N GLN A 42 -9.78 3.45 10.58
CA GLN A 42 -11.09 3.50 9.92
C GLN A 42 -11.08 2.74 8.60
N PHE A 43 -10.01 2.90 7.80
CA PHE A 43 -9.81 2.13 6.58
C PHE A 43 -9.80 0.62 6.84
N LYS A 44 -9.04 0.16 7.84
CA LYS A 44 -9.00 -1.25 8.23
C LYS A 44 -10.37 -1.75 8.70
N GLN A 45 -11.11 -0.97 9.48
CA GLN A 45 -12.46 -1.33 9.92
C GLN A 45 -13.43 -1.48 8.74
N ALA A 46 -13.34 -0.61 7.74
CA ALA A 46 -14.25 -0.61 6.59
C ALA A 46 -13.91 -1.69 5.55
N THR A 47 -12.62 -2.02 5.39
CA THR A 47 -12.15 -2.88 4.29
C THR A 47 -11.60 -4.24 4.74
N GLY A 48 -11.20 -4.36 6.00
CA GLY A 48 -10.45 -5.50 6.52
C GLY A 48 -8.98 -5.54 6.10
N ILE A 49 -8.49 -4.54 5.37
CA ILE A 49 -7.13 -4.51 4.80
C ILE A 49 -6.15 -3.86 5.79
N ASP A 50 -5.00 -4.50 5.98
CA ASP A 50 -3.89 -3.94 6.74
C ASP A 50 -3.04 -3.01 5.88
N VAL A 51 -2.57 -1.90 6.45
CA VAL A 51 -1.72 -0.93 5.72
C VAL A 51 -0.40 -0.76 6.45
N LYS A 52 0.71 -0.96 5.74
CA LYS A 52 2.06 -0.72 6.22
C LYS A 52 2.62 0.54 5.57
N VAL A 53 2.81 1.58 6.36
CA VAL A 53 3.45 2.82 5.90
C VAL A 53 4.96 2.73 6.08
N VAL A 54 5.71 3.12 5.05
CA VAL A 54 7.15 3.33 5.10
C VAL A 54 7.41 4.81 4.84
N ALA A 55 7.74 5.54 5.90
CA ALA A 55 7.97 6.98 5.87
C ALA A 55 9.44 7.29 5.57
N LEU A 56 9.69 8.02 4.48
CA LEU A 56 11.02 8.31 3.94
C LEU A 56 11.13 9.80 3.51
N GLY A 57 12.28 10.22 2.98
CA GLY A 57 12.33 11.44 2.17
C GLY A 57 11.59 11.25 0.83
N THR A 58 11.06 12.32 0.23
CA THR A 58 10.25 12.25 -1.01
C THR A 58 10.95 11.45 -2.14
N GLY A 59 12.21 11.76 -2.44
CA GLY A 59 12.97 11.02 -3.46
C GLY A 59 13.11 9.52 -3.14
N GLN A 60 13.35 9.17 -1.88
CA GLN A 60 13.46 7.78 -1.43
C GLN A 60 12.13 7.03 -1.54
N ALA A 61 11.01 7.68 -1.22
CA ALA A 61 9.68 7.10 -1.37
C ALA A 61 9.35 6.85 -2.85
N ILE A 62 9.66 7.81 -3.73
CA ILE A 62 9.49 7.65 -5.18
C ILE A 62 10.36 6.51 -5.71
N ASP A 63 11.63 6.43 -5.29
CA ASP A 63 12.54 5.37 -5.73
C ASP A 63 12.10 3.99 -5.22
N MET A 64 11.55 3.91 -4.00
CA MET A 64 10.95 2.70 -3.45
C MET A 64 9.75 2.24 -4.30
N ALA A 65 8.82 3.13 -4.58
CA ALA A 65 7.67 2.83 -5.44
C ALA A 65 8.11 2.43 -6.87
N ARG A 66 9.14 3.10 -7.42
CA ARG A 66 9.69 2.78 -8.75
C ARG A 66 10.22 1.36 -8.85
N ARG A 67 10.82 0.85 -7.77
CA ARG A 67 11.33 -0.54 -7.71
C ARG A 67 10.23 -1.58 -7.52
N GLY A 68 8.99 -1.17 -7.28
CA GLY A 68 7.88 -2.06 -6.96
C GLY A 68 7.86 -2.53 -5.51
N ASP A 69 8.61 -1.86 -4.63
CA ASP A 69 8.65 -2.20 -3.19
C ASP A 69 7.41 -1.68 -2.43
N ALA A 70 6.55 -0.87 -3.09
CA ALA A 70 5.32 -0.33 -2.53
C ALA A 70 4.16 -0.45 -3.54
N ASP A 71 2.95 -0.66 -3.02
CA ASP A 71 1.71 -0.73 -3.79
C ASP A 71 1.13 0.67 -4.07
N VAL A 72 1.38 1.61 -3.16
CA VAL A 72 0.90 3.00 -3.24
C VAL A 72 2.04 3.97 -2.92
N LEU A 73 2.17 5.01 -3.76
CA LEU A 73 3.00 6.17 -3.49
C LEU A 73 2.12 7.32 -3.00
N PHE A 74 2.42 7.85 -1.82
CA PHE A 74 1.67 8.94 -1.18
C PHE A 74 2.64 10.08 -0.80
N VAL A 75 2.80 11.05 -1.69
CA VAL A 75 3.76 12.17 -1.51
C VAL A 75 3.10 13.51 -1.82
N HIS A 76 3.87 14.60 -1.76
CA HIS A 76 3.40 15.98 -1.94
C HIS A 76 4.30 16.78 -2.90
N ASP A 77 4.84 16.12 -3.91
CA ASP A 77 5.65 16.73 -4.98
C ASP A 77 4.98 16.48 -6.33
N LYS A 78 4.13 17.42 -6.73
CA LYS A 78 3.30 17.30 -7.93
C LYS A 78 4.13 17.05 -9.20
N ALA A 79 5.24 17.77 -9.37
CA ALA A 79 6.07 17.63 -10.56
C ALA A 79 6.68 16.23 -10.65
N ALA A 80 7.17 15.70 -9.52
CA ALA A 80 7.71 14.36 -9.46
C ALA A 80 6.63 13.27 -9.62
N GLU A 81 5.44 13.47 -9.04
CA GLU A 81 4.28 12.58 -9.19
C GLU A 81 3.80 12.49 -10.64
N GLU A 82 3.67 13.62 -11.32
CA GLU A 82 3.27 13.69 -12.73
C GLU A 82 4.29 12.98 -13.62
N LYS A 83 5.58 13.19 -13.36
CA LYS A 83 6.64 12.46 -14.05
C LYS A 83 6.57 10.95 -13.78
N PHE A 84 6.33 10.54 -12.54
CA PHE A 84 6.22 9.12 -12.17
C PHE A 84 5.11 8.40 -12.94
N VAL A 85 3.97 9.06 -13.13
CA VAL A 85 2.87 8.56 -13.98
C VAL A 85 3.26 8.57 -15.46
N ALA A 86 3.84 9.67 -15.95
CA ALA A 86 4.25 9.79 -17.36
C ALA A 86 5.29 8.75 -17.77
N ASP A 87 6.18 8.37 -16.85
CA ASP A 87 7.18 7.33 -17.04
C ASP A 87 6.60 5.89 -16.93
N GLY A 88 5.31 5.76 -16.59
CA GLY A 88 4.59 4.47 -16.58
C GLY A 88 4.68 3.68 -15.27
N PHE A 89 5.15 4.29 -14.18
CA PHE A 89 5.28 3.59 -12.88
C PHE A 89 3.99 3.59 -12.04
N ALA A 90 2.98 4.37 -12.42
CA ALA A 90 1.66 4.37 -11.80
C ALA A 90 0.55 4.54 -12.85
N ALA A 91 -0.61 3.95 -12.58
CA ALA A 91 -1.76 4.05 -13.49
C ALA A 91 -2.36 5.47 -13.54
N LYS A 92 -2.37 6.19 -12.42
CA LYS A 92 -2.89 7.55 -12.31
C LYS A 92 -2.37 8.24 -11.05
N ARG A 93 -2.45 9.57 -11.05
CA ARG A 93 -2.27 10.44 -9.87
C ARG A 93 -3.64 10.81 -9.30
N GLN A 94 -3.78 10.84 -7.98
CA GLN A 94 -5.00 11.30 -7.30
C GLN A 94 -4.63 12.34 -6.24
N GLU A 95 -5.25 13.53 -6.32
CA GLU A 95 -5.10 14.58 -5.31
C GLU A 95 -6.06 14.28 -4.15
N VAL A 96 -5.53 14.30 -2.92
CA VAL A 96 -6.31 13.94 -1.72
C VAL A 96 -6.18 14.97 -0.58
N MET A 97 -5.14 15.79 -0.60
CA MET A 97 -4.87 16.79 0.44
C MET A 97 -3.88 17.85 -0.04
N TYR A 98 -3.80 18.95 0.69
CA TYR A 98 -2.78 19.99 0.57
C TYR A 98 -2.44 20.51 1.97
N ASN A 99 -1.30 21.19 2.10
CA ASN A 99 -0.92 21.91 3.31
C ASN A 99 -0.93 23.41 3.01
N ASP A 100 -1.33 24.20 3.99
CA ASP A 100 -1.18 25.66 3.96
C ASP A 100 0.06 26.10 4.72
N PHE A 101 0.70 27.17 4.26
CA PHE A 101 1.72 27.90 5.00
C PHE A 101 1.11 29.20 5.53
N VAL A 102 1.32 29.49 6.81
CA VAL A 102 0.80 30.71 7.46
C VAL A 102 1.96 31.57 7.96
N LEU A 103 1.81 32.89 7.83
CA LEU A 103 2.72 33.85 8.45
C LEU A 103 2.25 34.13 9.88
N ILE A 104 3.17 34.08 10.84
CA ILE A 104 2.92 34.30 12.27
C ILE A 104 3.59 35.58 12.77
#